data_AF-X1M7W4-F1
#
_entry.id   AF-X1M7W4-F1
#
_cell.length_a   1.000
_cell.length_b   1.000
_cell.length_c   1.000
_cell.angle_alpha   90.00
_cell.angle_beta   90.00
_cell.angle_gamma   90.00
#
_symmetry.space_group_name_H-M   'P 1'
#
loop_
_entity.id
_entity.type
_entity.pdbx_description
1 polymer ?
#
loop_
_entity_poly.entity_id
_entity_poly.type
_entity_poly.pdbx_seq_one_letter_code
_entity_poly.pdbx_strand_id
1 'polypeptide(L)' 'MSTRLVHIGFGNYLSRDRIVAIAVPGSAPIKRSVQSARDKELIID' A
#
# COMPACT_ATOMS: atom_id res chain seq x y z
N MET A 1 -10.16 16.06 -13.71
CA MET A 1 -9.40 14.81 -13.93
C MET A 1 -10.24 13.65 -13.40
N SER A 2 -10.38 12.55 -14.15
CA SER A 2 -11.12 11.37 -13.71
C SER A 2 -10.21 10.45 -12.91
N THR A 3 -10.55 10.21 -11.64
CA THR A 3 -9.81 9.32 -10.75
C THR A 3 -9.99 7.87 -11.21
N ARG A 4 -8.91 7.23 -11.66
CA ARG A 4 -8.94 5.82 -12.06
C ARG A 4 -8.70 4.94 -10.84
N LEU A 5 -9.59 3.97 -10.58
CA LEU A 5 -9.50 3.05 -9.45
C LEU A 5 -8.85 1.72 -9.88
N VAL A 6 -8.08 1.12 -8.97
CA VAL A 6 -7.48 -0.21 -9.11
C VAL A 6 -8.03 -1.10 -8.01
N HIS A 7 -8.65 -2.22 -8.36
CA HIS A 7 -9.11 -3.22 -7.40
C HIS A 7 -7.90 -3.99 -6.84
N ILE A 8 -7.74 -4.00 -5.53
CA ILE A 8 -6.61 -4.65 -4.84
C ILE A 8 -7.04 -5.89 -4.04
N GLY A 9 -8.29 -6.33 -4.19
CA GLY A 9 -8.85 -7.49 -3.48
C GLY A 9 -9.76 -7.08 -2.31
N PHE A 10 -10.54 -8.04 -1.80
CA PHE A 10 -11.45 -7.85 -0.65
C PHE A 10 -12.43 -6.66 -0.77
N GLY A 11 -12.81 -6.29 -2.01
CA GLY A 11 -13.69 -5.14 -2.25
C GLY A 11 -12.99 -3.77 -2.09
N ASN A 12 -11.67 -3.75 -1.91
CA ASN A 12 -10.88 -2.54 -1.76
C ASN A 12 -10.39 -1.99 -3.11
N TYR A 13 -10.33 -0.66 -3.20
CA TYR A 13 -9.92 0.06 -4.40
C TYR A 13 -8.95 1.19 -4.05
N LEU A 14 -7.93 1.37 -4.88
CA LEU A 14 -6.93 2.43 -4.73
C LEU A 14 -6.99 3.41 -5.91
N SER A 15 -6.81 4.70 -5.66
CA SER A 15 -6.62 5.69 -6.72
C SER A 15 -5.28 5.43 -7.41
N ARG A 16 -5.31 5.06 -8.68
CA ARG A 16 -4.12 4.74 -9.48
C ARG A 16 -3.08 5.85 -9.45
N ASP A 17 -3.54 7.09 -9.51
CA ASP A 17 -2.68 8.27 -9.61
C ASP A 17 -2.06 8.65 -8.24
N ARG A 18 -2.45 7.97 -7.15
CA ARG A 18 -1.83 8.10 -5.81
C ARG A 18 -0.84 6.98 -5.48
N ILE A 19 -0.63 6.01 -6.37
CA ILE A 19 0.35 4.93 -6.17
C ILE A 19 1.75 5.47 -6.45
N VAL A 20 2.64 5.39 -5.46
CA VAL A 20 4.04 5.83 -5.60
C VAL A 20 4.99 4.67 -5.93
N ALA A 21 4.75 3.49 -5.34
CA ALA A 21 5.56 2.29 -5.58
C ALA A 21 4.76 1.01 -5.29
N ILE A 22 5.18 -0.10 -5.92
CA ILE A 22 4.72 -1.46 -5.62
C ILE A 22 5.96 -2.28 -5.26
N ALA A 23 5.88 -3.07 -4.19
CA ALA A 23 7.01 -3.86 -3.71
C ALA A 23 6.58 -5.29 -3.35
N VAL A 24 7.55 -6.21 -3.42
CA VAL A 24 7.35 -7.62 -3.09
C VAL A 24 7.40 -7.81 -1.56
N PRO A 25 6.35 -8.36 -0.92
CA PRO A 25 6.21 -8.40 0.55
C PRO A 25 7.22 -9.32 1.26
N GLY A 26 7.92 -10.18 0.52
CA GLY A 26 8.82 -11.18 1.09
C GLY A 26 10.18 -10.65 1.54
N SER A 27 10.60 -9.46 1.10
CA SER A 27 11.94 -8.95 1.38
C SER A 27 12.08 -8.36 2.79
N ALA A 28 13.26 -8.52 3.41
CA ALA A 28 13.53 -7.96 4.73
C ALA A 28 13.29 -6.43 4.84
N PRO A 29 13.64 -5.60 3.82
CA PRO A 29 13.33 -4.17 3.84
C PRO A 29 11.84 -3.87 3.91
N ILE A 30 11.00 -4.58 3.14
CA ILE A 30 9.54 -4.33 3.15
C ILE A 30 8.92 -4.73 4.47
N LYS A 31 9.33 -5.87 5.05
CA LYS A 31 8.88 -6.27 6.39
C LYS A 31 9.23 -5.21 7.45
N ARG A 32 10.45 -4.65 7.39
CA ARG A 32 10.86 -3.54 8.28
C ARG A 32 10.01 -2.28 8.05
N SER A 33 9.78 -1.88 6.80
CA SER A 33 8.95 -0.71 6.49
C SER A 33 7.52 -0.86 6.99
N VAL A 34 6.92 -2.05 6.81
CA VAL A 34 5.58 -2.38 7.32
C VAL A 34 5.56 -2.30 8.84
N GLN A 35 6.53 -2.90 9.53
CA GLN A 35 6.60 -2.82 11.00
C GLN A 35 6.73 -1.37 11.49
N SER A 36 7.66 -0.60 10.92
CA SER A 36 7.84 0.80 11.29
C SER A 36 6.63 1.68 10.98
N ALA A 37 5.87 1.38 9.93
CA ALA A 37 4.62 2.08 9.64
C ALA A 37 3.52 1.73 10.65
N ARG A 38 3.45 0.46 11.09
CA ARG A 38 2.52 0.02 12.14
C ARG A 38 2.82 0.71 13.48
N ASP A 39 4.10 0.77 13.87
CA ASP A 39 4.54 1.43 15.10
C ASP A 39 4.25 2.94 15.11
N LYS A 40 4.14 3.55 13.92
CA LYS A 40 3.82 4.98 13.72
C LYS A 40 2.35 5.25 13.41
N GLU A 41 1.48 4.23 13.46
CA GLU A 41 0.06 4.34 13.08
C GLU A 41 -0.17 4.87 11.65
N LEU A 42 0.78 4.61 10.74
CA LEU A 42 0.71 5.02 9.32
C LEU A 42 0.22 3.89 8.40
N ILE A 43 0.03 2.68 8.94
CA ILE A 43 -0.39 1.53 8.16
C ILE A 43 -1.90 1.51 7.98
N ILE A 44 -2.32 1.19 6.76
CA ILE A 44 -3.69 0.80 6.45
C ILE A 44 -3.62 -0.69 6.10
N ASP A 45 -4.26 -1.52 6.92
CA ASP A 45 -4.35 -2.98 6.75
C ASP A 45 -5.63 -3.34 5.98
#